data_AF-A0A1G7M1T1-F1
#
_entry.id   AF-A0A1G7M1T1-F1
#
_cell.length_a   1.000
_cell.length_b   1.000
_cell.length_c   1.000
_cell.angle_alpha   90.00
_cell.angle_beta   90.00
_cell.angle_gamma   90.00
#
_symmetry.space_group_name_H-M   'P 1'
#
loop_
_entity.id
_entity.type
_entity.pdbx_description
1 polymer ?
#
loop_
_entity_poly.entity_id
_entity_poly.type
_entity_poly.pdbx_seq_one_letter_code
_entity_poly.pdbx_strand_id
1 'polypeptide(L)'
;MNRLLFVGVLAVVLGALVAGLVVVGGPGHARAEKRDEQRRADLRRVADAVICEAGGQAGFARACRGASDAADPLTGAAYEVARGEEAFAVCATFELASEEARADWRAPLHFDGARGCLRYELVPTSGQWVAQER
;
A
#
# COMPACT_ATOMS: atom_id res chain seq x y z
N MET A 1 51.00 21.77 2.95
CA MET A 1 50.97 20.37 3.46
C MET A 1 49.56 19.86 3.85
N ASN A 2 48.54 20.70 4.07
CA ASN A 2 47.26 20.23 4.64
C ASN A 2 46.16 19.90 3.63
N ARG A 3 46.36 20.22 2.34
CA ARG A 3 45.34 20.00 1.30
C ARG A 3 45.09 18.51 1.03
N LEU A 4 46.13 17.69 1.06
CA LEU A 4 46.02 16.24 0.85
C LEU A 4 45.25 15.55 1.99
N LEU A 5 45.55 15.92 3.24
CA LEU A 5 44.81 15.42 4.40
C LEU A 5 43.35 15.85 4.37
N PHE A 6 43.08 17.11 4.02
CA PHE A 6 41.71 17.63 3.91
C PHE A 6 40.91 16.91 2.82
N VAL A 7 41.50 16.68 1.65
CA VAL A 7 40.86 15.91 0.56
C VAL A 7 40.59 14.47 0.98
N GLY A 8 41.54 13.82 1.67
CA GLY A 8 41.37 12.46 2.17
C GLY A 8 40.22 12.33 3.17
N VAL A 9 40.15 13.24 4.15
CA VAL A 9 39.04 13.26 5.13
C VAL A 9 37.70 13.53 4.45
N LEU A 10 37.66 14.49 3.52
CA LEU A 10 36.43 14.80 2.78
C LEU A 10 35.92 13.59 1.98
N ALA A 11 36.84 12.88 1.31
CA ALA A 11 36.50 11.67 0.56
C ALA A 11 35.92 10.57 1.46
N VAL A 12 36.51 10.36 2.65
CA VAL A 12 36.02 9.36 3.61
C VAL A 12 34.63 9.74 4.12
N VAL A 13 34.41 11.00 4.49
CA VAL A 13 33.10 11.47 4.97
C VAL A 13 32.03 11.34 3.89
N LEU A 14 32.31 11.79 2.66
CA LEU A 14 31.39 11.64 1.53
C LEU A 14 31.11 10.17 1.23
N GLY A 15 32.13 9.31 1.26
CA GLY A 15 31.98 7.87 1.09
C GLY A 15 31.07 7.24 2.14
N ALA A 16 31.26 7.59 3.41
CA ALA A 16 30.42 7.10 4.51
C ALA A 16 28.96 7.57 4.37
N LEU A 17 28.73 8.82 3.98
CA LEU A 17 27.38 9.36 3.76
C LEU A 17 26.68 8.66 2.59
N VAL A 18 27.37 8.45 1.47
CA VAL A 18 26.81 7.74 0.30
C VAL A 18 26.49 6.30 0.66
N ALA A 19 27.40 5.60 1.35
CA ALA A 19 27.17 4.24 1.80
C ALA A 19 25.94 4.14 2.73
N GLY A 20 25.81 5.07 3.68
CA GLY A 20 24.64 5.13 4.57
C GLY A 20 23.32 5.34 3.81
N LEU A 21 23.30 6.25 2.83
CA LEU A 21 22.12 6.51 1.99
C LEU A 21 21.76 5.35 1.06
N VAL A 22 22.74 4.57 0.62
CA VAL A 22 22.48 3.35 -0.18
C VAL A 22 21.84 2.26 0.68
N VAL A 23 22.25 2.13 1.95
CA VAL A 23 21.71 1.12 2.87
C VAL A 23 20.31 1.47 3.37
N VAL A 24 20.07 2.74 3.74
CA VAL A 24 18.77 3.18 4.29
C VAL A 24 17.76 3.55 3.20
N GLY A 25 18.26 3.84 1.99
CA GLY A 25 17.45 4.42 0.92
C GLY A 25 17.45 5.95 0.97
N GLY A 26 17.40 6.56 -0.21
CA GLY A 26 17.39 8.02 -0.35
C GLY A 26 16.01 8.64 -0.05
N PRO A 27 15.89 9.98 -0.11
CA PRO A 27 14.61 10.68 0.09
C PRO A 27 13.51 10.30 -0.91
N GLY A 28 13.84 9.66 -2.03
CA GLY A 28 12.87 9.06 -2.95
C GLY A 28 12.21 7.80 -2.37
N HIS A 29 12.99 6.95 -1.69
CA HIS A 29 12.51 5.73 -1.06
C HIS A 29 11.49 6.04 0.05
N ALA A 30 11.81 6.98 0.96
CA ALA A 30 10.88 7.40 2.01
C ALA A 30 9.55 7.97 1.48
N ARG A 31 9.56 8.62 0.30
CA ARG A 31 8.33 9.11 -0.33
C ARG A 31 7.52 7.98 -0.95
N ALA A 32 8.18 6.99 -1.56
CA ALA A 32 7.54 5.79 -2.08
C ALA A 32 6.90 4.99 -0.95
N GLU A 33 7.61 4.77 0.15
CA GLU A 33 7.10 4.10 1.36
C GLU A 33 5.84 4.78 1.89
N LYS A 34 5.87 6.12 2.03
CA LYS A 34 4.71 6.89 2.48
C LYS A 34 3.51 6.76 1.53
N ARG A 35 3.74 6.76 0.21
CA ARG A 35 2.67 6.58 -0.78
C ARG A 35 2.11 5.16 -0.75
N ASP A 36 2.96 4.16 -0.59
CA ASP A 36 2.55 2.76 -0.48
C ASP A 36 1.76 2.49 0.80
N GLU A 37 2.13 3.11 1.92
CA GLU A 37 1.32 3.11 3.15
C GLU A 37 -0.06 3.73 2.91
N GLN A 38 -0.09 4.88 2.22
CA GLN A 38 -1.35 5.54 1.87
C GLN A 38 -2.21 4.67 0.95
N ARG A 39 -1.63 4.04 -0.10
CA ARG A 39 -2.32 3.07 -0.96
C ARG A 39 -2.94 1.95 -0.13
N ARG A 40 -2.22 1.39 0.84
CA ARG A 40 -2.73 0.32 1.71
C ARG A 40 -3.93 0.79 2.55
N ALA A 41 -3.84 1.98 3.13
CA ALA A 41 -4.96 2.57 3.87
C ALA A 41 -6.17 2.82 2.96
N ASP A 42 -5.94 3.28 1.74
CA ASP A 42 -6.97 3.53 0.75
C ASP A 42 -7.67 2.24 0.30
N LEU A 43 -6.91 1.17 0.03
CA LEU A 43 -7.48 -0.14 -0.31
C LEU A 43 -8.44 -0.65 0.78
N ARG A 44 -8.11 -0.45 2.06
CA ARG A 44 -9.02 -0.81 3.17
C ARG A 44 -10.30 0.03 3.13
N ARG A 45 -10.18 1.35 2.95
CA ARG A 45 -11.35 2.25 2.86
C ARG A 45 -12.28 1.89 1.69
N VAL A 46 -11.69 1.57 0.53
CA VAL A 46 -12.44 1.12 -0.65
C VAL A 46 -13.09 -0.24 -0.40
N ALA A 47 -12.39 -1.19 0.23
CA ALA A 47 -12.96 -2.49 0.58
C ALA A 47 -14.13 -2.35 1.57
N ASP A 48 -13.99 -1.52 2.60
CA ASP A 48 -15.06 -1.24 3.57
C ASP A 48 -16.29 -0.64 2.87
N ALA A 49 -16.09 0.24 1.89
CA ALA A 49 -17.17 0.78 1.08
C ALA A 49 -17.89 -0.32 0.26
N VAL A 50 -17.13 -1.22 -0.36
CA VAL A 50 -17.69 -2.37 -1.12
C VAL A 50 -18.51 -3.29 -0.19
N ILE A 51 -18.02 -3.59 1.01
CA ILE A 51 -18.72 -4.41 2.01
C ILE A 51 -20.00 -3.71 2.48
N CYS A 52 -19.92 -2.40 2.74
CA CYS A 52 -21.04 -1.58 3.18
C CYS A 52 -22.17 -1.52 2.12
N GLU A 53 -21.79 -1.41 0.84
CA GLU A 53 -22.73 -1.48 -0.30
C GLU A 53 -23.38 -2.87 -0.42
N ALA A 54 -22.59 -3.95 -0.30
CA ALA A 54 -23.08 -5.32 -0.40
C ALA A 54 -24.05 -5.70 0.73
N GLY A 55 -23.88 -5.15 1.93
CA GLY A 55 -24.76 -5.37 3.08
C GLY A 55 -26.17 -4.77 2.96
N GLY A 56 -26.53 -4.18 1.81
CA GLY A 56 -27.90 -3.70 1.55
C GLY A 56 -28.32 -2.52 2.43
N GLN A 57 -27.37 -1.83 3.07
CA GLN A 57 -27.63 -0.68 3.94
C GLN A 57 -27.90 0.59 3.12
N ALA A 58 -28.87 0.54 2.20
CA ALA A 58 -29.22 1.63 1.30
C ALA A 58 -29.54 2.95 2.03
N GLY A 59 -30.07 2.87 3.26
CA GLY A 59 -30.30 4.03 4.13
C GLY A 59 -29.02 4.74 4.60
N PHE A 60 -27.89 4.04 4.63
CA PHE A 60 -26.57 4.54 5.00
C PHE A 60 -25.63 4.67 3.78
N ALA A 61 -26.15 4.58 2.55
CA ALA A 61 -25.34 4.61 1.33
C ALA A 61 -24.45 5.86 1.19
N ARG A 62 -24.83 7.02 1.76
CA ARG A 62 -23.92 8.19 1.81
C ARG A 62 -22.73 7.98 2.75
N ALA A 63 -22.94 7.31 3.89
CA ALA A 63 -21.86 6.95 4.82
C ALA A 63 -20.94 5.90 4.19
N CYS A 64 -21.49 4.95 3.42
CA CYS A 64 -20.69 4.00 2.64
C CYS A 64 -19.88 4.69 1.52
N ARG A 65 -20.50 5.60 0.74
CA ARG A 65 -19.84 6.30 -0.38
C ARG A 65 -18.69 7.21 0.05
N GLY A 66 -18.80 7.89 1.19
CA GLY A 66 -17.73 8.76 1.71
C GLY A 66 -16.43 8.02 2.05
N ALA A 67 -16.46 6.68 2.14
CA ALA A 67 -15.27 5.85 2.29
C ALA A 67 -14.60 5.50 0.95
N SER A 68 -15.26 5.68 -0.19
CA SER A 68 -14.82 5.17 -1.51
C SER A 68 -14.09 6.15 -2.43
N ASP A 69 -14.05 7.45 -2.12
CA ASP A 69 -13.47 8.49 -3.00
C ASP A 69 -11.92 8.51 -2.99
N ALA A 70 -11.30 7.43 -2.51
CA ALA A 70 -9.85 7.32 -2.47
C ALA A 70 -9.28 7.15 -3.89
N ALA A 71 -8.20 7.88 -4.18
CA ALA A 71 -7.48 7.82 -5.44
C ALA A 71 -5.98 7.69 -5.17
N ASP A 72 -5.28 7.04 -6.09
CA ASP A 72 -3.84 6.83 -5.99
C ASP A 72 -3.10 8.18 -5.83
N PRO A 73 -2.26 8.34 -4.79
CA PRO A 73 -1.66 9.64 -4.46
C PRO A 73 -0.61 10.12 -5.46
N LEU A 74 -0.12 9.24 -6.34
CA LEU A 74 0.87 9.58 -7.36
C LEU A 74 0.20 9.90 -8.70
N THR A 75 -0.80 9.11 -9.09
CA THR A 75 -1.41 9.13 -10.42
C THR A 75 -2.79 9.79 -10.45
N GLY A 76 -3.45 9.90 -9.30
CA GLY A 76 -4.85 10.34 -9.20
C GLY A 76 -5.86 9.33 -9.75
N ALA A 77 -5.43 8.13 -10.13
CA ALA A 77 -6.31 7.09 -10.66
C ALA A 77 -7.15 6.44 -9.56
N ALA A 78 -8.36 6.01 -9.90
CA ALA A 78 -9.18 5.19 -9.01
C ALA A 78 -8.55 3.81 -8.82
N TYR A 79 -8.75 3.21 -7.64
CA TYR A 79 -8.29 1.85 -7.35
C TYR A 79 -9.10 0.80 -8.12
N GLU A 80 -8.45 -0.31 -8.47
CA GLU A 80 -9.09 -1.40 -9.19
C GLU A 80 -9.92 -2.25 -8.24
N VAL A 81 -11.19 -2.49 -8.59
CA VAL A 81 -12.11 -3.35 -7.83
C VAL A 81 -12.58 -4.49 -8.74
N ALA A 82 -12.15 -5.71 -8.45
CA ALA A 82 -12.62 -6.91 -9.12
C ALA A 82 -13.69 -7.58 -8.26
N ARG A 83 -14.91 -7.77 -8.79
CA ARG A 83 -16.03 -8.40 -8.08
C ARG A 83 -16.41 -9.71 -8.76
N GLY A 84 -16.58 -10.76 -7.96
CA GLY A 84 -17.22 -12.03 -8.31
C GLY A 84 -18.49 -12.23 -7.48
N GLU A 85 -19.14 -13.38 -7.64
CA GLU A 85 -20.39 -13.69 -6.92
C GLU A 85 -20.18 -13.84 -5.41
N GLU A 86 -19.11 -14.53 -5.01
CA GLU A 86 -18.80 -14.82 -3.59
C GLU A 86 -17.39 -14.34 -3.20
N ALA A 87 -16.76 -13.51 -4.02
CA ALA A 87 -15.43 -12.98 -3.75
C ALA A 87 -15.28 -11.58 -4.34
N PHE A 88 -14.46 -10.75 -3.72
CA PHE A 88 -14.01 -9.51 -4.37
C PHE A 88 -12.57 -9.18 -3.98
N ALA A 89 -11.93 -8.36 -4.79
CA ALA A 89 -10.59 -7.86 -4.53
C ALA A 89 -10.48 -6.37 -4.84
N VAL A 90 -9.68 -5.67 -4.04
CA VAL A 90 -9.30 -4.27 -4.28
C VAL A 90 -7.79 -4.21 -4.42
N CYS A 91 -7.30 -3.67 -5.55
CA CYS A 91 -5.89 -3.75 -5.94
C CYS A 91 -5.28 -2.38 -6.23
N ALA A 92 -3.98 -2.26 -5.94
CA ALA A 92 -3.13 -1.14 -6.33
C ALA A 92 -1.75 -1.64 -6.81
N THR A 93 -1.02 -0.79 -7.53
CA THR A 93 0.39 -1.00 -7.84
C THR A 93 1.25 -0.25 -6.83
N PHE A 94 2.14 -0.98 -6.16
CA PHE A 94 3.06 -0.48 -5.14
C PHE A 94 4.42 -0.16 -5.78
N GLU A 95 5.11 0.82 -5.24
CA GLU A 95 6.42 1.26 -5.75
C GLU A 95 7.58 0.47 -5.16
N LEU A 96 7.48 0.13 -3.88
CA LEU A 96 8.50 -0.66 -3.19
C LEU A 96 8.25 -2.15 -3.35
N ALA A 97 9.34 -2.90 -3.44
CA ALA A 97 9.29 -4.34 -3.61
C ALA A 97 8.48 -4.96 -2.48
N SER A 98 7.59 -5.88 -2.87
CA SER A 98 6.64 -6.56 -1.99
C SER A 98 7.22 -7.12 -0.68
N GLU A 99 8.53 -7.35 -0.56
CA GLU A 99 9.20 -7.90 0.63
C GLU A 99 9.06 -7.00 1.87
N GLU A 100 9.20 -5.68 1.72
CA GLU A 100 9.10 -4.71 2.84
C GLU A 100 7.62 -4.47 3.21
N ALA A 101 6.75 -4.35 2.21
CA ALA A 101 5.30 -4.27 2.42
C ALA A 101 4.70 -5.58 2.97
N ARG A 102 5.32 -6.73 2.73
CA ARG A 102 4.95 -8.07 3.25
C ARG A 102 5.17 -8.19 4.76
N ALA A 103 6.05 -7.38 5.35
CA ALA A 103 6.37 -7.45 6.76
C ALA A 103 5.29 -6.84 7.67
N ASP A 104 4.37 -6.02 7.12
CA ASP A 104 3.25 -5.47 7.88
C ASP A 104 2.06 -6.44 7.92
N TRP A 105 1.92 -7.13 9.05
CA TRP A 105 0.95 -8.18 9.34
C TRP A 105 -0.51 -7.70 9.51
N ARG A 106 -0.75 -6.38 9.54
CA ARG A 106 -2.07 -5.83 9.91
C ARG A 106 -3.13 -5.85 8.79
N ALA A 107 -2.76 -6.09 7.54
CA ALA A 107 -3.69 -6.53 6.50
C ALA A 107 -2.94 -7.35 5.44
N PRO A 108 -3.26 -8.64 5.27
CA PRO A 108 -2.55 -9.47 4.31
C PRO A 108 -2.88 -8.99 2.89
N LEU A 109 -1.93 -8.27 2.28
CA LEU A 109 -1.95 -8.01 0.86
C LEU A 109 -1.42 -9.24 0.10
N HIS A 110 -2.19 -9.67 -0.89
CA HIS A 110 -1.79 -10.67 -1.86
C HIS A 110 -1.02 -9.98 -2.99
N PHE A 111 0.28 -10.24 -3.06
CA PHE A 111 1.17 -9.61 -4.03
C PHE A 111 1.44 -10.52 -5.23
N ASP A 112 1.26 -9.98 -6.42
CA ASP A 112 1.76 -10.49 -7.70
C ASP A 112 2.69 -9.44 -8.32
N GLY A 113 4.00 -9.62 -8.13
CA GLY A 113 4.99 -8.58 -8.40
C GLY A 113 4.73 -7.31 -7.59
N ALA A 114 4.56 -6.18 -8.29
CA ALA A 114 4.25 -4.87 -7.69
C ALA A 114 2.75 -4.67 -7.40
N ARG A 115 1.88 -5.57 -7.90
CA ARG A 115 0.44 -5.46 -7.70
C ARG A 115 0.06 -6.10 -6.37
N GLY A 116 -0.47 -5.31 -5.44
CA GLY A 116 -0.94 -5.76 -4.14
C GLY A 116 -2.46 -5.66 -4.04
N CYS A 117 -3.12 -6.74 -3.63
CA CYS A 117 -4.58 -6.81 -3.53
C CYS A 117 -5.04 -7.22 -2.13
N LEU A 118 -6.04 -6.53 -1.60
CA LEU A 118 -6.87 -7.06 -0.51
C LEU A 118 -7.94 -7.94 -1.12
N ARG A 119 -8.05 -9.19 -0.66
CA ARG A 119 -9.02 -10.18 -1.17
C ARG A 119 -9.98 -10.55 -0.07
N TYR A 120 -11.25 -10.64 -0.42
CA TYR A 120 -12.32 -11.03 0.48
C TYR A 120 -13.15 -12.14 -0.14
N GLU A 121 -13.63 -13.04 0.69
CA GLU A 121 -14.57 -14.10 0.35
C GLU A 121 -15.84 -13.97 1.20
N LEU A 122 -16.97 -14.29 0.60
CA LEU A 122 -18.26 -14.32 1.27
C LEU A 122 -18.40 -15.67 1.97
N VAL A 123 -18.63 -15.65 3.28
CA VAL A 123 -18.93 -16.86 4.05
C VAL A 123 -20.41 -17.20 3.84
N PRO A 124 -20.77 -18.29 3.12
CA PRO A 124 -22.16 -18.53 2.71
C PRO A 124 -23.12 -18.72 3.89
N THR A 125 -22.62 -19.24 5.02
CA THR A 125 -23.43 -19.51 6.20
C THR A 125 -23.78 -18.27 7.01
N SER A 126 -22.93 -17.24 6.99
CA SER A 126 -23.13 -16.00 7.76
C SER A 126 -23.45 -14.78 6.90
N GLY A 127 -23.21 -14.86 5.58
CA GLY A 127 -23.31 -13.72 4.67
C GLY A 127 -22.27 -12.62 4.96
N GLN A 128 -21.21 -12.94 5.70
CA GLN A 128 -20.15 -11.99 6.04
C GLN A 128 -18.99 -12.07 5.07
N TRP A 129 -18.41 -10.92 4.75
CA TRP A 129 -17.16 -10.83 4.00
C TRP A 129 -15.98 -10.97 4.96
N VAL A 130 -15.08 -11.91 4.69
CA VAL A 130 -13.85 -12.12 5.47
C VAL A 130 -12.64 -11.94 4.57
N ALA A 131 -11.57 -11.34 5.11
CA ALA A 131 -10.33 -11.18 4.37
C ALA A 131 -9.66 -12.55 4.20
N GLN A 132 -9.24 -12.87 2.98
CA GLN A 132 -8.54 -14.10 2.70
C GLN A 132 -7.12 -14.03 3.28
N GLU A 133 -6.80 -14.92 4.22
CA GLU A 133 -5.44 -15.07 4.73
C GLU A 133 -4.52 -15.71 3.68
N ARG A 134 -3.20 -15.48 3.78
CA ARG A 134 -2.21 -15.97 2.81
C ARG A 134 -1.96 -17.47 2.97
#